data_AF-A0A0G4IE76-F1
#
_entry.id   AF-A0A0G4IE76-F1
#
_cell.length_a   1.000
_cell.length_b   1.000
_cell.length_c   1.000
_cell.angle_alpha   90.00
_cell.angle_beta   90.00
_cell.angle_gamma   90.00
#
_symmetry.space_group_name_H-M   'P 1'
#
loop_
_entity.id
_entity.type
_entity.pdbx_description
1 polymer ?
#
loop_
_entity_poly.entity_id
_entity_poly.type
_entity_poly.pdbx_seq_one_letter_code
_entity_poly.pdbx_strand_id
1 'polypeptide(L)'
;MKRGPLAAHKETCEYRRVPCLFCDEQIPHNASETHLETCAKFPVECPNACGQKIARGDTAAHIERRCGETEVDCAFSGCGARMKRKLTDEHDEQNMKKHMMLLLMEMNKLKNNDTQQFHVRFENFEVQAAAMSRGEGFVSGPISFQGH
;
A
#
# COMPACT_ATOMS: atom_id res chain seq x y z
N MET A 1 23.56 -0.48 67.66
CA MET A 1 23.73 -0.84 66.24
C MET A 1 24.23 0.39 65.48
N LYS A 2 25.46 0.39 64.97
CA LYS A 2 26.01 1.52 64.20
C LYS A 2 25.40 1.47 62.80
N ARG A 3 24.65 2.51 62.41
CA ARG A 3 24.20 2.68 61.02
C ARG A 3 25.47 2.87 60.17
N GLY A 4 25.78 1.93 59.29
CA GLY A 4 26.88 2.10 58.33
C GLY A 4 26.66 3.34 57.45
N PRO A 5 27.70 3.89 56.82
CA PRO A 5 27.60 5.13 56.06
C PRO A 5 26.69 4.92 54.84
N LEU A 6 25.44 5.39 54.93
CA LEU A 6 24.41 5.31 53.89
C LEU A 6 24.89 5.84 52.53
N ALA A 7 25.81 6.80 52.54
CA ALA A 7 26.43 7.35 51.33
C ALA A 7 27.23 6.31 50.53
N ALA A 8 28.03 5.46 51.20
CA ALA A 8 28.82 4.43 50.54
C ALA A 8 27.95 3.27 50.00
N HIS A 9 26.84 2.97 50.67
CA HIS A 9 25.88 1.97 50.21
C HIS A 9 25.10 2.41 48.97
N LYS A 10 24.78 3.70 48.81
CA LYS A 10 24.06 4.21 47.63
C LYS A 10 24.78 3.88 46.31
N GLU A 11 26.11 3.92 46.32
CA GLU A 11 26.95 3.61 45.15
C GLU A 11 27.06 2.11 44.83
N THR A 12 26.69 1.22 45.76
CA THR A 12 26.69 -0.23 45.55
C THR A 12 25.30 -0.85 45.60
N CYS A 13 24.28 -0.03 45.87
CA CYS A 13 22.90 -0.47 45.97
C CYS A 13 22.37 -0.91 44.60
N GLU A 14 22.01 -2.18 44.48
CA GLU A 14 21.45 -2.77 43.26
C GLU A 14 20.08 -2.18 42.89
N TYR A 15 19.38 -1.60 43.86
CA TYR A 15 18.09 -0.92 43.68
C TYR A 15 18.22 0.58 43.45
N ARG A 16 19.45 1.10 43.33
CA ARG A 16 19.65 2.51 42.96
C ARG A 16 19.02 2.77 41.60
N ARG A 17 18.48 3.97 41.41
CA ARG A 17 17.98 4.41 40.10
C ARG A 17 19.14 4.96 39.28
N VAL A 18 19.28 4.45 38.07
CA VAL A 18 20.24 4.92 37.06
C VAL A 18 19.47 5.35 35.82
N PRO A 19 19.90 6.40 35.11
CA PRO A 19 19.30 6.78 33.85
C PRO A 19 19.64 5.75 32.76
N CYS A 20 18.66 5.36 31.96
CA CYS A 20 18.89 4.57 30.76
C CYS A 20 19.68 5.38 29.73
N LEU A 21 20.74 4.79 29.14
CA LEU A 21 21.57 5.46 28.13
C LEU A 21 20.84 5.79 26.82
N PHE A 22 19.67 5.19 26.59
CA PHE A 22 18.91 5.34 25.35
C PHE A 22 17.66 6.21 25.52
N CYS A 23 16.91 6.04 26.63
CA CYS A 23 15.67 6.78 26.87
C CYS A 23 15.72 7.80 28.01
N ASP A 24 16.84 7.88 28.74
CA ASP A 24 17.06 8.75 29.91
C ASP A 24 16.10 8.48 31.11
N GLU A 25 15.31 7.42 31.04
CA GLU A 25 14.37 7.03 32.09
C GLU A 25 15.12 6.48 33.32
N GLN A 26 14.65 6.83 34.52
CA GLN A 26 15.25 6.43 35.79
C GLN A 26 14.82 5.02 36.19
N ILE A 27 15.64 4.04 35.87
CA ILE A 27 15.38 2.61 36.07
C ILE A 27 16.23 2.01 37.21
N PRO A 28 15.74 1.02 37.97
CA PRO A 28 16.55 0.30 38.93
C PRO A 28 17.77 -0.38 38.26
N HIS A 29 18.94 -0.27 38.87
CA HIS A 29 20.19 -0.81 38.30
C HIS A 29 20.11 -2.32 38.03
N ASN A 30 19.51 -3.09 38.94
CA ASN A 30 19.27 -4.54 38.76
C ASN A 30 18.31 -4.88 37.61
N ALA A 31 17.46 -3.95 37.18
CA ALA A 31 16.52 -4.11 36.06
C ALA A 31 16.99 -3.38 34.79
N SER A 32 18.22 -2.88 34.77
CA SER A 32 18.74 -2.13 33.63
C SER A 32 18.86 -3.00 32.38
N GLU A 33 19.33 -4.23 32.53
CA GLU A 33 19.45 -5.20 31.43
C GLU A 33 18.09 -5.61 30.86
N THR A 34 17.12 -5.94 31.73
CA THR A 34 15.75 -6.29 31.30
C THR A 34 15.01 -5.11 30.68
N HIS A 35 15.30 -3.87 31.09
CA HIS A 35 14.79 -2.68 30.43
C HIS A 35 15.28 -2.57 28.99
N LEU A 36 16.54 -2.90 28.65
CA LEU A 36 17.05 -2.81 27.27
C LEU A 36 16.27 -3.70 26.29
N GLU A 37 15.73 -4.82 26.78
CA GLU A 37 14.88 -5.72 25.98
C GLU A 37 13.54 -5.10 25.58
N THR A 38 13.07 -4.08 26.31
CA THR A 38 11.77 -3.43 26.11
C THR A 38 11.88 -1.93 25.80
N CYS A 39 13.06 -1.35 25.93
CA CYS A 39 13.30 0.07 25.74
C CYS A 39 12.98 0.50 24.30
N ALA A 40 12.06 1.47 24.16
CA ALA A 40 11.62 1.97 22.86
C ALA A 40 12.72 2.68 22.07
N LYS A 41 13.67 3.34 22.76
CA LYS A 41 14.79 4.04 22.11
C LYS A 41 16.02 3.15 21.90
N PHE A 42 15.97 1.89 22.33
CA PHE A 42 17.07 0.97 22.11
C PHE A 42 17.23 0.67 20.61
N PRO A 43 18.45 0.80 20.06
CA PRO A 43 18.71 0.53 18.65
C PRO A 43 18.68 -0.97 18.38
N VAL A 44 17.73 -1.40 17.55
CA VAL A 44 17.58 -2.77 17.06
C VAL A 44 17.93 -2.83 15.58
N GLU A 45 18.40 -3.98 15.11
CA GLU A 45 18.62 -4.19 13.69
C GLU A 45 17.27 -4.33 12.95
N CYS A 46 17.21 -3.81 11.73
CA CYS A 46 16.00 -3.94 10.92
C CYS A 46 15.67 -5.42 10.66
N PRO A 47 14.43 -5.88 10.90
CA PRO A 47 14.04 -7.28 10.66
C PRO A 47 14.09 -7.67 9.18
N ASN A 48 14.02 -6.68 8.26
CA ASN A 48 14.18 -6.90 6.83
C ASN A 48 15.66 -6.93 6.41
N ALA A 49 16.59 -6.98 7.37
CA ALA A 49 18.04 -7.03 7.15
C ALA A 49 18.58 -5.94 6.21
N CYS A 50 18.02 -4.73 6.29
CA CYS A 50 18.48 -3.58 5.48
C CYS A 50 19.84 -3.01 5.93
N GLY A 51 20.43 -3.54 7.02
CA GLY A 51 21.71 -3.13 7.60
C GLY A 51 21.66 -1.89 8.51
N GLN A 52 20.49 -1.25 8.68
CA GLN A 52 20.33 -0.10 9.57
C GLN A 52 19.95 -0.53 11.00
N LYS A 53 20.50 0.19 11.99
CA LYS A 53 20.07 0.13 13.40
C LYS A 53 19.06 1.24 13.66
N ILE A 54 17.86 0.87 14.09
CA ILE A 54 16.71 1.77 14.26
C ILE A 54 16.22 1.66 15.70
N ALA A 55 15.75 2.75 16.29
CA ALA A 55 15.11 2.69 17.60
C ALA A 55 13.90 1.74 17.55
N ARG A 56 13.77 0.84 18.53
CA ARG A 56 12.71 -0.18 18.60
C ARG A 56 11.30 0.40 18.33
N GLY A 57 11.00 1.57 18.89
CA GLY A 57 9.72 2.26 18.70
C GLY A 57 9.49 2.77 17.27
N ASP A 58 10.56 3.06 16.53
CA ASP A 58 10.51 3.61 15.17
C ASP A 58 10.63 2.52 14.08
N THR A 59 10.95 1.28 14.46
CA THR A 59 11.16 0.16 13.52
C THR A 59 9.97 -0.06 12.59
N ALA A 60 8.74 0.02 13.12
CA ALA A 60 7.52 -0.12 12.31
C ALA A 60 7.40 0.99 11.25
N ALA A 61 7.64 2.25 11.64
CA ALA A 61 7.61 3.38 10.73
C ALA A 61 8.73 3.31 9.68
N HIS A 62 9.91 2.81 10.07
CA HIS A 62 11.00 2.53 9.12
C HIS A 62 10.58 1.50 8.06
N ILE A 63 10.03 0.34 8.48
CA ILE A 63 9.61 -0.73 7.56
C ILE A 63 8.56 -0.20 6.57
N GLU A 64 7.59 0.57 7.06
CA GLU A 64 6.51 1.12 6.24
C GLU A 64 7.00 2.21 5.28
N ARG A 65 7.93 3.09 5.69
CA ARG A 65 8.19 4.34 4.95
C ARG A 65 9.59 4.49 4.37
N ARG A 66 10.59 3.75 4.87
CA ARG A 66 12.00 4.00 4.54
C ARG A 66 12.79 2.75 4.13
N CYS A 67 12.38 1.58 4.58
CA CYS A 67 13.13 0.35 4.35
C CYS A 67 13.13 -0.03 2.86
N GLY A 68 14.30 0.03 2.24
CA GLY A 68 14.50 -0.36 0.84
C GLY A 68 14.31 -1.86 0.58
N GLU A 69 14.48 -2.69 1.61
CA GLU A 69 14.29 -4.15 1.55
C GLU A 69 12.82 -4.56 1.74
N THR A 70 11.93 -3.64 2.12
CA THR A 70 10.49 -3.96 2.24
C THR A 70 9.91 -4.27 0.86
N GLU A 71 9.20 -5.38 0.75
CA GLU A 71 8.40 -5.69 -0.44
C GLU A 71 7.18 -4.76 -0.53
N VAL A 72 7.02 -4.14 -1.68
CA VAL A 72 5.91 -3.24 -2.01
C VAL A 72 5.29 -3.65 -3.35
N ASP A 73 3.99 -3.44 -3.47
CA ASP A 73 3.29 -3.55 -4.74
C ASP A 73 3.62 -2.33 -5.62
N CYS A 74 3.70 -2.54 -6.94
CA CYS A 74 3.83 -1.46 -7.92
C CYS A 74 2.67 -0.48 -7.77
N ALA A 75 2.98 0.82 -7.68
CA ALA A 75 1.97 1.88 -7.55
C ALA A 75 1.06 2.01 -8.79
N PHE A 76 1.50 1.48 -9.94
CA PHE A 76 0.72 1.52 -11.17
C PHE A 76 -0.48 0.56 -11.11
N SER A 77 -1.68 1.14 -11.21
CA SER A 77 -2.94 0.39 -11.16
C SER A 77 -3.02 -0.67 -12.26
N GLY A 78 -3.25 -1.92 -11.88
CA GLY A 78 -3.32 -3.06 -12.80
C GLY A 78 -1.96 -3.69 -13.16
N CYS A 79 -0.84 -3.20 -12.64
CA CYS A 79 0.46 -3.85 -12.85
C CYS A 79 0.58 -5.17 -12.06
N GLY A 80 0.18 -5.16 -10.78
CA GLY A 80 0.17 -6.32 -9.88
C GLY A 80 1.54 -6.88 -9.50
N ALA A 81 2.64 -6.20 -9.86
CA ALA A 81 3.99 -6.64 -9.57
C ALA A 81 4.37 -6.33 -8.10
N ARG A 82 5.07 -7.28 -7.46
CA ARG A 82 5.67 -7.12 -6.13
C ARG A 82 7.19 -7.09 -6.25
N MET A 83 7.81 -6.14 -5.57
CA MET A 83 9.27 -5.97 -5.60
C MET A 83 9.75 -5.29 -4.32
N LYS A 84 11.06 -5.35 -4.07
CA LYS A 84 11.66 -4.54 -3.00
C LYS A 84 11.53 -3.06 -3.33
N ARG A 85 11.29 -2.22 -2.32
CA ARG A 85 11.17 -0.77 -2.50
C ARG A 85 12.37 -0.15 -3.23
N LYS A 86 13.59 -0.63 -2.98
CA LYS A 86 14.78 -0.14 -3.68
C LYS A 86 14.80 -0.44 -5.19
N LEU A 87 13.95 -1.36 -5.66
CA LEU A 87 13.86 -1.78 -7.06
C LEU A 87 12.65 -1.17 -7.77
N THR A 88 11.84 -0.33 -7.10
CA THR A 88 10.66 0.28 -7.74
C THR A 88 11.04 1.18 -8.90
N ASP A 89 12.11 1.96 -8.74
CA ASP A 89 12.54 2.91 -9.77
C ASP A 89 13.04 2.15 -11.01
N GLU A 90 13.84 1.11 -10.83
CA GLU A 90 14.30 0.23 -11.91
C GLU A 90 13.11 -0.49 -12.58
N HIS A 91 12.14 -0.97 -11.80
CA HIS A 91 10.94 -1.58 -12.33
C HIS A 91 10.15 -0.61 -13.21
N ASP A 92 9.94 0.62 -12.74
CA ASP A 92 9.15 1.62 -13.45
C ASP A 92 9.81 1.99 -14.79
N GLU A 93 11.13 2.16 -14.81
CA GLU A 93 11.89 2.41 -16.04
C GLU A 93 11.77 1.24 -17.04
N GLN A 94 11.92 0.00 -16.58
CA GLN A 94 11.87 -1.18 -17.45
C GLN A 94 10.44 -1.53 -17.92
N ASN A 95 9.43 -1.18 -17.13
CA ASN A 95 8.04 -1.57 -17.36
C ASN A 95 7.14 -0.42 -17.84
N MET A 96 7.71 0.76 -18.12
CA MET A 96 6.96 1.93 -18.58
C MET A 96 6.05 1.62 -19.78
N LYS A 97 6.51 0.82 -20.76
CA LYS A 97 5.67 0.41 -21.90
C LYS A 97 4.42 -0.38 -21.46
N LYS A 98 4.57 -1.29 -20.49
CA LYS A 98 3.45 -2.05 -19.92
C LYS A 98 2.50 -1.11 -19.18
N HIS A 99 3.02 -0.20 -18.37
CA HIS A 99 2.23 0.81 -17.66
C HIS A 99 1.46 1.72 -18.63
N MET A 100 2.09 2.21 -19.69
CA MET A 100 1.43 3.01 -20.73
C MET A 100 0.31 2.23 -21.43
N MET A 101 0.52 0.94 -21.73
CA MET A 101 -0.53 0.12 -22.35
C MET A 101 -1.72 -0.11 -21.42
N LEU A 102 -1.47 -0.33 -20.13
CA LEU A 102 -2.53 -0.42 -19.12
C LEU A 102 -3.30 0.90 -18.98
N LEU A 103 -2.60 2.05 -19.00
CA LEU A 103 -3.23 3.38 -19.00
C LEU A 103 -4.16 3.54 -20.22
N LEU A 104 -3.68 3.17 -21.41
CA LEU A 104 -4.46 3.24 -22.64
C LEU A 104 -5.69 2.32 -22.58
N MET A 105 -5.56 1.12 -22.01
CA MET A 105 -6.71 0.23 -21.81
C MET A 105 -7.78 0.87 -20.92
N GLU A 106 -7.39 1.48 -19.79
CA GLU A 106 -8.33 2.20 -18.93
C GLU A 106 -8.96 3.41 -19.62
N MET A 107 -8.18 4.18 -20.39
CA MET A 107 -8.72 5.29 -21.19
C MET A 107 -9.73 4.84 -22.25
N ASN A 108 -9.49 3.70 -22.91
CA ASN A 108 -10.42 3.16 -23.90
C ASN A 108 -11.71 2.65 -23.27
N LYS A 109 -11.66 2.06 -22.07
CA LYS A 109 -12.87 1.68 -21.32
C LYS A 109 -13.74 2.89 -21.02
N LEU A 110 -13.14 4.02 -20.64
CA LEU A 110 -13.88 5.26 -20.40
C LEU A 110 -14.56 5.78 -21.68
N LYS A 111 -13.87 5.74 -22.83
CA LYS A 111 -14.46 6.15 -24.12
C LYS A 111 -15.57 5.21 -24.61
N ASN A 112 -15.45 3.90 -24.39
CA ASN A 112 -16.47 2.93 -24.77
C ASN A 112 -17.70 2.94 -23.85
N ASN A 113 -17.64 3.62 -22.70
CA ASN A 113 -18.77 3.75 -21.79
C ASN A 113 -19.86 4.71 -22.33
N ASP A 114 -19.54 5.51 -23.36
CA ASP A 114 -20.50 6.36 -24.07
C ASP A 114 -21.28 5.60 -25.16
N THR A 115 -20.98 4.31 -25.39
CA THR A 115 -21.70 3.51 -26.39
C THR A 115 -22.99 2.97 -25.80
N GLN A 116 -24.09 3.63 -26.12
CA GLN A 116 -25.40 3.29 -25.58
C GLN A 116 -26.11 2.31 -26.52
N GLN A 117 -26.34 1.09 -26.02
CA GLN A 117 -26.96 0.01 -26.79
C GLN A 117 -28.49 0.07 -26.61
N PHE A 118 -29.23 0.25 -27.70
CA PHE A 118 -30.69 0.29 -27.68
C PHE A 118 -31.26 -0.84 -28.54
N HIS A 119 -32.30 -1.50 -28.02
CA HIS A 119 -33.11 -2.44 -28.79
C HIS A 119 -34.30 -1.72 -29.40
N VAL A 120 -34.30 -1.56 -30.73
CA VAL A 120 -35.45 -1.04 -31.46
C VAL A 120 -36.38 -2.20 -31.79
N ARG A 121 -37.60 -2.19 -31.23
CA ARG A 121 -38.64 -3.15 -31.57
C ARG A 121 -39.49 -2.59 -32.69
N PHE A 122 -39.42 -3.20 -33.86
CA PHE A 122 -40.31 -2.87 -34.96
C PHE A 122 -41.64 -3.64 -34.78
N GLU A 123 -42.73 -2.92 -34.59
CA GLU A 123 -44.05 -3.53 -34.54
C GLU A 123 -44.38 -4.18 -35.89
N ASN A 124 -44.87 -5.42 -35.86
CA ASN A 124 -45.30 -6.19 -37.03
C ASN A 124 -44.22 -6.50 -38.09
N PHE A 125 -42.93 -6.33 -37.77
CA PHE A 125 -41.83 -6.64 -38.70
C PHE A 125 -41.84 -8.08 -39.19
N GLU A 126 -42.09 -9.06 -38.31
CA GLU A 126 -42.13 -10.48 -38.69
C GLU A 126 -43.26 -10.77 -39.70
N VAL A 127 -44.41 -10.11 -39.53
CA VAL A 127 -45.57 -10.24 -40.42
C VAL A 127 -45.29 -9.58 -41.77
N GLN A 128 -44.64 -8.41 -41.76
CA GLN A 128 -44.29 -7.69 -42.99
C GLN A 128 -43.15 -8.39 -43.75
N ALA A 129 -42.11 -8.85 -43.06
CA ALA A 129 -41.00 -9.59 -43.67
C ALA A 129 -41.46 -10.91 -44.30
N ALA A 130 -42.45 -11.58 -43.70
CA ALA A 130 -43.04 -12.80 -44.26
C ALA A 130 -43.82 -12.56 -45.57
N ALA A 131 -44.29 -11.34 -45.80
CA ALA A 131 -45.04 -10.95 -47.01
C ALA A 131 -44.15 -10.32 -48.10
N MET A 132 -42.86 -10.09 -47.84
CA MET A 132 -41.96 -9.38 -48.75
C MET A 132 -41.18 -10.33 -49.68
N SER A 133 -40.94 -9.85 -50.90
CA SER A 133 -40.13 -10.56 -51.90
C SER A 133 -38.65 -10.31 -51.67
N ARG A 134 -37.81 -11.27 -52.09
CA ARG A 134 -36.36 -11.18 -51.93
C ARG A 134 -35.82 -9.98 -52.72
N GLY A 135 -35.32 -8.97 -52.01
CA GLY A 135 -34.78 -7.74 -52.59
C GLY A 135 -35.66 -6.50 -52.40
N GLU A 136 -36.87 -6.64 -51.84
CA GLU A 136 -37.65 -5.47 -51.41
C GLU A 136 -37.07 -4.87 -50.13
N GLY A 137 -36.86 -3.56 -50.13
CA GLY A 137 -36.40 -2.81 -48.97
C GLY A 137 -37.55 -2.49 -48.02
N PHE A 138 -37.30 -2.61 -46.71
CA PHE A 138 -38.25 -2.24 -45.68
C PHE A 138 -37.91 -0.84 -45.14
N VAL A 139 -38.89 0.07 -45.16
CA VAL A 139 -38.72 1.42 -44.59
C VAL A 139 -39.45 1.47 -43.25
N SER A 140 -38.68 1.59 -42.17
CA SER A 140 -39.25 1.84 -40.84
C SER A 140 -39.77 3.28 -40.71
N GLY A 141 -40.75 3.49 -39.84
CA GLY A 141 -41.14 4.84 -39.41
C GLY A 141 -39.98 5.62 -38.77
N PRO A 142 -40.14 6.95 -38.58
CA PRO A 142 -39.09 7.81 -38.03
C PRO A 142 -38.73 7.40 -36.60
N ILE A 143 -37.46 7.05 -36.39
CA ILE A 143 -36.91 6.76 -35.06
C ILE A 143 -36.61 8.12 -34.41
N SER A 144 -37.38 8.48 -33.39
CA SER A 144 -37.20 9.73 -32.66
C SER A 144 -36.29 9.51 -31.47
N PHE A 145 -35.13 10.17 -31.45
CA PHE A 145 -34.26 10.26 -30.28
C PHE A 145 -34.54 11.57 -29.55
N GLN A 146 -35.08 11.50 -28.33
CA GLN A 146 -35.05 12.62 -27.40
C GLN A 146 -33.91 12.36 -26.41
N GLY A 147 -32.75 12.96 -26.67
CA GLY A 147 -31.66 13.02 -25.72
C GLY A 147 -31.99 13.99 -24.59
N HIS A 148 -31.52 13.69 -23.37
CA HIS A 148 -31.46 14.63 -22.26
C HIS A 148 -30.33 15.65 -22.44
#